data_AF-A0A1H6QDM0-F1
#
_entry.id   AF-A0A1H6QDM0-F1
#
_cell.length_a   1.000
_cell.length_b   1.000
_cell.length_c   1.000
_cell.angle_alpha   90.00
_cell.angle_beta   90.00
_cell.angle_gamma   90.00
#
_symmetry.space_group_name_H-M   'P 1'
#
loop_
_entity.id
_entity.type
_entity.pdbx_description
1 polymer ?
#
loop_
_entity_poly.entity_id
_entity_poly.type
_entity_poly.pdbx_seq_one_letter_code
_entity_poly.pdbx_strand_id
1 'polypeptide(L)'
;MAKVFDFIHATNNVLTERGVELPLPGQSTTTPDNRAQKGLEVEKQIVGSDAVESLYASAPADLVHIQRYLSAHCFGDHYTRTGIDVPTRELLTFGMLVSLGGCEAQVKGHVAANLNVGNDRARLIDVLTQLLPFIGYPRTLNAVRVVDEVTAS
;
A
#
# COMPACT_ATOMS: atom_id res chain seq x y z
N MET A 1 -12.44 17.92 -3.74
CA MET A 1 -11.21 18.16 -2.95
C MET A 1 -10.59 16.80 -2.63
N ALA A 2 -9.28 16.62 -2.74
CA ALA A 2 -8.65 15.33 -2.45
C ALA A 2 -8.90 14.95 -0.98
N LYS A 3 -9.23 13.67 -0.70
CA LYS A 3 -9.60 13.18 0.65
C LYS A 3 -8.56 13.44 1.75
N VAL A 4 -7.34 13.85 1.38
CA VAL A 4 -6.19 14.05 2.28
C VAL A 4 -5.84 15.51 2.52
N PHE A 5 -6.44 16.47 1.80
CA PHE A 5 -5.99 17.87 1.84
C PHE A 5 -6.20 18.50 3.22
N ASP A 6 -7.37 18.28 3.84
CA ASP A 6 -7.67 18.79 5.18
C ASP A 6 -6.73 18.19 6.24
N PHE A 7 -6.38 16.91 6.10
CA PHE A 7 -5.46 16.23 7.01
C PHE A 7 -4.03 16.77 6.92
N ILE A 8 -3.56 17.12 5.72
CA ILE A 8 -2.25 17.75 5.52
C ILE A 8 -2.21 19.11 6.22
N HIS A 9 -3.25 19.93 6.08
CA HIS A 9 -3.32 21.22 6.78
C HIS A 9 -3.35 21.06 8.30
N ALA A 10 -4.18 20.15 8.83
CA ALA A 10 -4.22 19.88 10.25
C ALA A 10 -2.86 19.41 10.79
N THR A 11 -2.17 18.53 10.05
CA THR A 11 -0.85 18.01 10.42
C THR A 11 0.20 19.12 10.39
N ASN A 12 0.21 19.98 9.37
CA ASN A 12 1.14 21.11 9.27
C ASN A 12 0.95 22.09 10.43
N ASN A 13 -0.31 22.39 10.80
CA ASN A 13 -0.59 23.25 11.95
C ASN A 13 0.01 22.67 13.24
N VAL A 14 -0.24 21.38 13.52
CA VAL A 14 0.31 20.70 14.70
C VAL A 14 1.84 20.67 14.69
N LEU A 15 2.46 20.46 13.54
CA LEU A 15 3.92 20.48 13.40
C LEU A 15 4.49 21.88 13.70
N THR A 16 3.92 22.92 13.11
CA THR A 16 4.36 24.31 13.35
C THR A 16 4.12 24.76 14.79
N GLU A 17 2.99 24.40 15.40
CA GLU A 17 2.73 24.65 16.84
C GLU A 17 3.77 23.98 17.76
N ARG A 18 4.35 22.86 17.31
CA ARG A 18 5.43 22.15 18.01
C ARG A 18 6.84 22.63 17.62
N GLY A 19 6.95 23.71 16.85
CA GLY A 19 8.23 24.31 16.45
C GLY A 19 8.95 23.57 15.31
N VAL A 20 8.26 22.72 14.56
CA VAL A 20 8.83 22.08 13.37
C VAL A 20 8.76 23.04 12.18
N GLU A 21 9.90 23.31 11.56
CA GLU A 21 10.01 24.13 10.35
C GLU A 21 9.54 23.34 9.12
N LEU A 22 8.72 24.00 8.29
CA LEU A 22 8.16 23.44 7.06
C LEU A 22 8.62 24.26 5.84
N PRO A 23 8.75 23.65 4.64
CA PRO A 23 8.45 22.25 4.33
C PRO A 23 9.53 21.28 4.82
N LEU A 24 9.12 20.06 5.18
CA LEU A 24 10.06 18.99 5.48
C LEU A 24 10.90 18.62 4.24
N PRO A 25 12.14 18.13 4.42
CA PRO A 25 12.96 17.65 3.31
C PRO A 25 12.26 16.57 2.49
N GLY A 26 12.32 16.71 1.16
CA GLY A 26 11.75 15.74 0.23
C GLY A 26 12.36 14.34 0.41
N GLN A 27 11.52 13.31 0.35
CA GLN A 27 11.91 11.90 0.52
C GLN A 27 11.90 11.11 -0.82
N SER A 28 11.92 11.81 -1.96
CA SER A 28 11.94 11.15 -3.27
C SER A 28 13.31 10.53 -3.54
N THR A 29 13.33 9.30 -4.04
CA THR A 29 14.56 8.58 -4.42
C THR A 29 14.63 8.30 -5.93
N THR A 30 13.63 8.78 -6.67
CA THR A 30 13.45 8.56 -8.11
C THR A 30 13.31 9.88 -8.85
N THR A 31 13.50 9.80 -10.17
CA THR A 31 13.30 10.87 -11.15
C THR A 31 12.31 10.40 -12.22
N PRO A 32 11.77 11.30 -13.06
CA PRO A 32 10.92 10.90 -14.19
C PRO A 32 11.53 9.82 -15.09
N ASP A 33 12.85 9.85 -15.26
CA ASP A 33 13.58 8.92 -16.13
C ASP A 33 13.72 7.51 -15.52
N ASN A 34 13.83 7.39 -14.20
CA ASN A 34 14.12 6.11 -13.53
C ASN A 34 12.98 5.53 -12.69
N ARG A 35 11.89 6.29 -12.45
CA ARG A 35 10.77 5.83 -11.61
C ARG A 35 10.11 4.55 -12.13
N ALA A 36 10.04 4.36 -13.45
CA ALA A 36 9.44 3.18 -14.06
C ALA A 36 10.25 1.91 -13.74
N GLN A 37 11.57 1.99 -13.93
CA GLN A 37 12.47 0.88 -13.65
C GLN A 37 12.52 0.58 -12.15
N LYS A 38 12.83 1.58 -11.31
CA LYS A 38 12.95 1.40 -9.86
C LYS A 38 11.63 0.97 -9.23
N GLY A 39 10.51 1.48 -9.73
CA GLY A 39 9.18 1.08 -9.30
C GLY A 39 8.89 -0.39 -9.60
N LEU A 40 9.23 -0.85 -10.81
CA LEU A 40 9.08 -2.27 -11.17
C LEU A 40 9.95 -3.18 -10.30
N GLU A 41 11.17 -2.78 -9.97
CA GLU A 41 12.07 -3.52 -9.06
C GLU A 41 11.44 -3.68 -7.66
N VAL A 42 10.92 -2.60 -7.09
CA VAL A 42 10.24 -2.61 -5.78
C VAL A 42 8.93 -3.40 -5.83
N GLU A 43 8.15 -3.25 -6.90
CA GLU A 43 6.92 -4.01 -7.10
C GLU A 43 7.18 -5.51 -7.11
N LYS A 44 8.20 -5.97 -7.85
CA LYS A 44 8.59 -7.38 -7.88
C LYS A 44 9.04 -7.90 -6.52
N GLN A 45 9.71 -7.07 -5.72
CA GLN A 45 10.09 -7.45 -4.35
C GLN A 45 8.86 -7.65 -3.44
N ILE A 46 7.83 -6.82 -3.60
CA ILE A 46 6.64 -6.83 -2.73
C ILE A 46 5.61 -7.87 -3.19
N VAL A 47 5.26 -7.83 -4.47
CA VAL A 47 4.19 -8.63 -5.07
C VAL A 47 4.69 -10.01 -5.51
N GLY A 48 5.98 -10.13 -5.81
CA GLY A 48 6.61 -11.33 -6.38
C GLY A 48 6.79 -11.22 -7.89
N SER A 49 8.00 -11.56 -8.38
CA SER A 49 8.37 -11.42 -9.79
C SER A 49 7.40 -12.09 -10.75
N ASP A 50 7.05 -13.36 -10.49
CA ASP A 50 6.18 -14.15 -11.37
C ASP A 50 4.76 -13.56 -11.46
N ALA A 51 4.25 -13.03 -10.35
CA ALA A 51 2.94 -12.40 -10.29
C ALA A 51 2.92 -11.12 -11.14
N VAL A 52 3.95 -10.28 -11.01
CA VAL A 52 4.08 -9.04 -11.79
C VAL A 52 4.24 -9.35 -13.27
N GLU A 53 5.09 -10.31 -13.64
CA GLU A 53 5.29 -10.69 -15.03
C GLU A 53 4.00 -11.26 -15.65
N SER A 54 3.25 -12.06 -14.90
CA SER A 54 1.94 -12.55 -15.31
C SER A 54 0.92 -11.42 -15.52
N LEU A 55 0.89 -10.41 -14.64
CA LEU A 55 0.02 -9.24 -14.80
C LEU A 55 0.34 -8.45 -16.06
N TYR A 56 1.61 -8.28 -16.40
CA TYR A 56 2.02 -7.61 -17.63
C TYR A 56 1.73 -8.45 -18.88
N ALA A 57 1.99 -9.75 -18.83
CA ALA A 57 1.78 -10.65 -19.96
C ALA A 57 0.29 -10.85 -20.29
N SER A 58 -0.57 -10.85 -19.27
CA SER A 58 -2.02 -11.02 -19.41
C SER A 58 -2.79 -9.72 -19.64
N ALA A 59 -2.15 -8.56 -19.50
CA ALA A 59 -2.79 -7.27 -19.69
C ALA A 59 -3.23 -7.08 -21.16
N PRO A 60 -4.51 -6.78 -21.41
CA PRO A 60 -4.97 -6.34 -22.72
C PRO A 60 -4.17 -5.14 -23.24
N ALA A 61 -3.96 -5.07 -24.56
CA ALA A 61 -3.11 -4.04 -25.17
C ALA A 61 -3.60 -2.61 -24.88
N ASP A 62 -4.92 -2.41 -24.75
CA ASP A 62 -5.53 -1.14 -24.38
C ASP A 62 -5.39 -0.81 -22.89
N LEU A 63 -5.07 -1.80 -22.03
CA LEU A 63 -4.94 -1.63 -20.58
C LEU A 63 -3.49 -1.71 -20.06
N VAL A 64 -2.52 -2.08 -20.89
CA VAL A 64 -1.09 -2.20 -20.48
C VAL A 64 -0.54 -0.92 -19.85
N HIS A 65 -1.07 0.24 -20.24
CA HIS A 65 -0.69 1.53 -19.68
C HIS A 65 -1.03 1.64 -18.18
N ILE A 66 -2.09 0.97 -17.71
CA ILE A 66 -2.46 0.93 -16.29
C ILE A 66 -1.39 0.18 -15.48
N GLN A 67 -0.87 -0.95 -15.99
CA GLN A 67 0.22 -1.67 -15.34
C GLN A 67 1.48 -0.80 -15.26
N ARG A 68 1.81 -0.09 -16.35
CA ARG A 68 2.93 0.86 -16.37
C ARG A 68 2.75 1.98 -15.36
N TYR A 69 1.53 2.50 -15.19
CA TYR A 69 1.24 3.51 -14.17
C TYR A 69 1.36 2.94 -12.76
N LEU A 70 0.92 1.71 -12.53
CA LEU A 70 1.07 1.05 -11.23
C LEU A 70 2.56 0.94 -10.86
N SER A 71 3.40 0.39 -11.74
CA SER A 71 4.83 0.27 -11.48
C SER A 71 5.50 1.64 -11.33
N ALA A 72 5.30 2.56 -12.28
CA ALA A 72 6.03 3.83 -12.31
C ALA A 72 5.55 4.85 -11.28
N HIS A 73 4.24 4.99 -11.08
CA HIS A 73 3.67 5.96 -10.16
C HIS A 73 3.47 5.34 -8.77
N CYS A 74 2.71 4.25 -8.64
CA CYS A 74 2.44 3.67 -7.31
C CYS A 74 3.74 3.23 -6.63
N PHE A 75 4.49 2.34 -7.26
CA PHE A 75 5.71 1.84 -6.65
C PHE A 75 6.88 2.81 -6.81
N GLY A 76 7.07 3.35 -8.01
CA GLY A 76 8.20 4.22 -8.35
C GLY A 76 8.20 5.59 -7.69
N ASP A 77 7.05 6.26 -7.55
CA ASP A 77 6.97 7.59 -6.92
C ASP A 77 6.67 7.51 -5.41
N HIS A 78 6.01 6.45 -4.92
CA HIS A 78 5.59 6.36 -3.51
C HIS A 78 6.33 5.30 -2.68
N TYR A 79 6.47 4.05 -3.14
CA TYR A 79 7.08 2.98 -2.34
C TYR A 79 8.60 3.04 -2.28
N THR A 80 9.25 3.64 -3.28
CA THR A 80 10.70 3.91 -3.27
C THR A 80 11.11 4.99 -2.26
N ARG A 81 10.15 5.76 -1.72
CA ARG A 81 10.43 6.90 -0.84
C ARG A 81 10.93 6.46 0.53
N THR A 82 11.89 7.22 1.05
CA THR A 82 12.36 7.08 2.43
C THR A 82 11.32 7.65 3.43
N GLY A 83 11.42 7.25 4.69
CA GLY A 83 10.60 7.77 5.80
C GLY A 83 9.69 6.73 6.45
N ILE A 84 9.02 5.87 5.67
CA ILE A 84 8.28 4.70 6.17
C ILE A 84 8.83 3.49 5.43
N ASP A 85 9.20 2.44 6.16
CA ASP A 85 9.71 1.20 5.59
C ASP A 85 8.59 0.38 4.93
N VAL A 86 8.97 -0.49 4.00
CA VAL A 86 8.04 -1.28 3.18
C VAL A 86 7.09 -2.15 4.02
N PRO A 87 7.55 -2.90 5.05
CA PRO A 87 6.64 -3.69 5.87
C PRO A 87 5.56 -2.85 6.56
N THR A 88 5.90 -1.66 7.07
CA THR A 88 4.92 -0.75 7.68
C THR A 88 3.96 -0.17 6.63
N ARG A 89 4.46 0.19 5.44
CA ARG A 89 3.60 0.68 4.34
C ARG A 89 2.57 -0.36 3.93
N GLU A 90 2.94 -1.62 3.84
CA GLU A 90 2.03 -2.70 3.48
C GLU A 90 0.93 -2.92 4.54
N LEU A 91 1.24 -2.77 5.84
CA LEU A 91 0.22 -2.80 6.90
C LEU A 91 -0.75 -1.61 6.81
N LEU A 92 -0.22 -0.40 6.51
CA LEU A 92 -1.04 0.79 6.33
C LEU A 92 -1.97 0.65 5.11
N THR A 93 -1.46 0.19 3.97
CA THR A 93 -2.26 -0.04 2.76
C THR A 93 -3.32 -1.11 3.00
N PHE A 94 -2.96 -2.23 3.65
CA PHE A 94 -3.92 -3.25 4.06
C PHE A 94 -5.04 -2.67 4.93
N GLY A 95 -4.70 -1.90 5.97
CA GLY A 95 -5.69 -1.27 6.84
C GLY A 95 -6.60 -0.28 6.11
N MET A 96 -6.06 0.51 5.17
CA MET A 96 -6.86 1.43 4.35
C MET A 96 -7.83 0.72 3.41
N LEU A 97 -7.39 -0.36 2.75
CA LEU A 97 -8.23 -1.14 1.83
C LEU A 97 -9.38 -1.85 2.57
N VAL A 98 -9.07 -2.45 3.72
CA VAL A 98 -10.08 -3.06 4.60
C VAL A 98 -11.08 -2.01 5.08
N SER A 99 -10.58 -0.83 5.47
CA SER A 99 -11.42 0.28 5.92
C SER A 99 -12.30 0.85 4.81
N LEU A 100 -11.85 0.84 3.55
CA LEU A 100 -12.62 1.31 2.41
C LEU A 100 -13.82 0.37 2.13
N GLY A 101 -13.60 -0.95 2.21
CA GLY A 101 -14.58 -1.99 1.90
C GLY A 101 -14.84 -2.15 0.40
N GLY A 102 -15.30 -3.33 -0.03
CA GLY A 102 -15.51 -3.63 -1.46
C GLY A 102 -14.22 -3.77 -2.27
N CYS A 103 -13.09 -3.98 -1.59
CA CYS A 103 -11.76 -4.11 -2.17
C CYS A 103 -11.14 -5.48 -1.88
N GLU A 104 -11.95 -6.53 -1.72
CA GLU A 104 -11.52 -7.85 -1.26
C GLU A 104 -10.42 -8.45 -2.17
N ALA A 105 -10.47 -8.19 -3.48
CA ALA A 105 -9.41 -8.62 -4.41
C ALA A 105 -8.06 -7.94 -4.12
N GLN A 106 -8.07 -6.64 -3.80
CA GLN A 106 -6.87 -5.90 -3.42
C GLN A 106 -6.40 -6.30 -2.02
N VAL A 107 -7.33 -6.50 -1.07
CA VAL A 107 -7.00 -7.01 0.27
C VAL A 107 -6.27 -8.35 0.14
N LYS A 108 -6.73 -9.26 -0.74
CA LYS A 108 -6.07 -10.55 -0.98
C LYS A 108 -4.63 -10.38 -1.46
N GLY A 109 -4.40 -9.50 -2.44
CA GLY A 109 -3.06 -9.17 -2.92
C GLY A 109 -2.16 -8.60 -1.82
N HIS A 110 -2.70 -7.69 -0.99
CA HIS A 110 -1.95 -7.09 0.09
C HIS A 110 -1.72 -8.01 1.29
N VAL A 111 -2.57 -9.03 1.53
CA VAL A 111 -2.24 -10.10 2.48
C VAL A 111 -0.99 -10.86 2.00
N ALA A 112 -0.96 -11.28 0.74
CA ALA A 112 0.20 -11.98 0.18
C ALA A 112 1.47 -11.11 0.19
N ALA A 113 1.35 -9.84 -0.21
CA ALA A 113 2.46 -8.89 -0.18
C ALA A 113 2.99 -8.65 1.24
N ASN A 114 2.11 -8.54 2.25
CA ASN A 114 2.53 -8.43 3.65
C ASN A 114 3.39 -9.63 4.09
N LEU A 115 3.01 -10.85 3.70
CA LEU A 115 3.79 -12.05 3.99
C LEU A 115 5.16 -12.02 3.30
N ASN A 116 5.21 -11.57 2.04
CA ASN A 116 6.47 -11.46 1.27
C ASN A 116 7.45 -10.46 1.89
N VAL A 117 6.95 -9.39 2.51
CA VAL A 117 7.78 -8.35 3.13
C VAL A 117 8.06 -8.62 4.62
N GLY A 118 7.74 -9.83 5.11
CA GLY A 118 8.12 -10.29 6.45
C GLY A 118 7.14 -9.98 7.57
N ASN A 119 5.96 -9.42 7.27
CA ASN A 119 4.86 -9.44 8.23
C ASN A 119 4.24 -10.84 8.28
N ASP A 120 3.56 -11.16 9.37
CA ASP A 120 2.93 -12.46 9.55
C ASP A 120 1.41 -12.35 9.73
N ARG A 121 0.75 -13.50 9.72
CA ARG A 121 -0.70 -13.61 9.94
C ARG A 121 -1.11 -12.93 11.25
N ALA A 122 -0.33 -13.10 12.32
CA ALA A 122 -0.65 -12.52 13.63
C ALA A 122 -0.71 -11.00 13.55
N ARG A 123 0.27 -10.37 12.89
CA ARG A 123 0.30 -8.92 12.67
C ARG A 123 -0.90 -8.42 11.86
N LEU A 124 -1.34 -9.16 10.86
CA LEU A 124 -2.54 -8.81 10.09
C LEU A 124 -3.81 -8.87 10.95
N ILE A 125 -3.94 -9.89 11.81
CA ILE A 125 -5.05 -9.99 12.77
C ILE A 125 -5.00 -8.86 13.80
N ASP A 126 -3.83 -8.44 14.25
CA ASP A 126 -3.68 -7.27 15.13
C ASP A 126 -4.22 -6.00 14.47
N VAL A 127 -3.89 -5.75 13.19
CA VAL A 127 -4.43 -4.61 12.43
C VAL A 127 -5.96 -4.68 12.36
N LEU A 128 -6.52 -5.84 12.01
CA LEU A 128 -7.97 -6.03 11.94
C LEU A 128 -8.65 -5.80 13.30
N THR A 129 -8.02 -6.26 14.38
CA THR A 129 -8.52 -6.07 15.75
C THR A 129 -8.55 -4.60 16.13
N GLN A 130 -7.51 -3.84 15.79
CA GLN A 130 -7.48 -2.39 16.02
C GLN A 130 -8.50 -1.63 15.18
N LEU A 131 -8.81 -2.10 13.97
CA LEU A 131 -9.77 -1.45 13.07
C LEU A 131 -11.23 -1.76 13.42
N LEU A 132 -11.52 -2.92 14.01
CA LEU A 132 -12.88 -3.39 14.32
C LEU A 132 -13.81 -2.31 14.93
N PRO A 133 -13.41 -1.55 15.97
CA PRO A 133 -14.30 -0.52 16.55
C PRO A 133 -14.61 0.64 15.58
N PHE A 134 -13.76 0.90 14.59
CA PHE A 134 -13.92 2.01 13.65
C PHE A 134 -14.66 1.63 12.37
N ILE A 135 -14.53 0.37 11.92
CA ILE A 135 -15.06 -0.08 10.63
C ILE A 135 -16.21 -1.09 10.75
N GLY A 136 -16.45 -1.58 11.96
CA GLY A 136 -17.51 -2.55 12.28
C GLY A 136 -17.23 -3.97 11.82
N TYR A 137 -18.09 -4.89 12.27
CA TYR A 137 -17.96 -6.32 11.99
C TYR A 137 -18.00 -6.69 10.49
N PRO A 138 -18.88 -6.13 9.63
CA PRO A 138 -18.98 -6.60 8.25
C PRO A 138 -17.66 -6.49 7.46
N ARG A 139 -16.98 -5.33 7.55
CA ARG A 139 -15.69 -5.12 6.86
C ARG A 139 -14.58 -5.95 7.49
N THR A 140 -14.57 -6.03 8.81
CA THR A 140 -13.56 -6.82 9.55
C THR A 140 -13.67 -8.31 9.22
N LEU A 141 -14.88 -8.89 9.23
CA LEU A 141 -15.10 -10.30 8.94
C LEU A 141 -14.81 -10.66 7.47
N ASN A 142 -15.12 -9.76 6.53
CA ASN A 142 -14.69 -9.93 5.14
C ASN A 142 -13.16 -10.02 5.03
N ALA A 143 -12.44 -9.15 5.75
CA ALA A 143 -10.98 -9.15 5.75
C ALA A 143 -10.40 -10.38 6.44
N VAL A 144 -10.97 -10.83 7.56
CA VAL A 144 -10.57 -12.08 8.24
C VAL A 144 -10.67 -13.26 7.30
N ARG A 145 -11.80 -13.40 6.57
CA ARG A 145 -11.97 -14.45 5.56
C ARG A 145 -10.85 -14.41 4.51
N VAL A 146 -10.50 -13.23 4.01
CA VAL A 146 -9.43 -13.08 3.01
C VAL A 146 -8.05 -13.45 3.61
N VAL A 147 -7.78 -13.08 4.87
CA VAL A 147 -6.56 -13.50 5.56
C VAL A 147 -6.51 -15.02 5.68
N ASP A 148 -7.60 -15.65 6.09
CA ASP A 148 -7.69 -17.12 6.21
C ASP A 148 -7.47 -17.80 4.85
N GLU A 149 -8.09 -17.32 3.78
CA GLU A 149 -7.92 -17.88 2.42
C GLU A 149 -6.48 -17.87 1.92
N VAL A 150 -5.67 -16.86 2.31
CA VAL A 150 -4.28 -16.74 1.86
C VAL A 150 -3.30 -17.44 2.79
N THR A 151 -3.66 -17.57 4.08
CA THR A 151 -2.77 -18.12 5.12
C THR A 151 -3.11 -19.55 5.55
N ALA A 152 -4.23 -20.11 5.08
CA ALA A 152 -4.56 -21.50 5.29
C ALA A 152 -3.61 -22.41 4.49
N SER A 153 -2.84 -23.21 5.22
CA SER A 153 -2.09 -24.35 4.69
C SER A 153 -2.98 -25.56 4.45
#